data_AF-Q4C0B7-F1
#
_entry.id   AF-Q4C0B7-F1
#
_cell.length_a   1.000
_cell.length_b   1.000
_cell.length_c   1.000
_cell.angle_alpha   90.00
_cell.angle_beta   90.00
_cell.angle_gamma   90.00
#
_symmetry.space_group_name_H-M   'P 1'
#
loop_
_entity.id
_entity.type
_entity.pdbx_description
1 polymer ?
#
loop_
_entity_poly.entity_id
_entity_poly.type
_entity_poly.pdbx_seq_one_letter_code
_entity_poly.pdbx_strand_id
1 'polypeptide(L)'
;MNIPAFPIIPPFLRGVRGDRKGSPLSEITLINPNGISFGPNAQINIKGSFLATTAESMIFADGVQFSATNLQPNPLLTMSSPVGLQFGSNPGAIVNRANNLNLNPGNTFALVGGDIDFPGGNLTVVQGRVCDSMSQKTDTQS
;
A
#
# COMPACT_ATOMS: atom_id res chain seq x y z
N MET A 1 36.19 16.03 49.99
CA MET A 1 36.43 15.07 48.90
C MET A 1 35.17 15.07 48.04
N ASN A 2 35.21 15.79 46.92
CA ASN A 2 34.06 16.08 46.07
C ASN A 2 34.37 15.50 44.69
N ILE A 3 33.56 14.55 44.23
CA ILE A 3 33.76 13.87 42.93
C ILE A 3 32.99 14.69 41.89
N PRO A 4 33.63 15.20 40.81
CA PRO A 4 32.89 15.92 39.78
C PRO A 4 32.00 14.94 39.00
N ALA A 5 30.72 15.26 38.90
CA ALA A 5 29.77 14.54 38.08
C ALA A 5 30.11 14.75 36.58
N PHE A 6 30.31 13.66 35.85
CA PHE A 6 30.39 13.70 34.39
C PHE A 6 28.98 13.87 33.80
N PRO A 7 28.80 14.69 32.74
CA PRO A 7 27.52 14.78 32.06
C PRO A 7 27.23 13.47 31.30
N ILE A 8 26.08 12.87 31.60
CA ILE A 8 25.50 11.78 30.79
C ILE A 8 25.06 12.41 29.46
N ILE A 9 25.65 11.97 28.36
CA ILE A 9 25.22 12.35 27.01
C ILE A 9 23.96 11.50 26.70
N PRO A 10 22.75 12.09 26.58
CA PRO A 10 21.61 11.34 26.09
C PRO A 10 21.83 11.02 24.59
N PRO A 11 21.38 9.85 24.10
CA PRO A 11 21.43 9.53 22.68
C PRO A 11 20.62 10.57 21.89
N PHE A 12 21.25 11.19 20.90
CA PHE A 12 20.63 12.19 20.06
C PHE A 12 19.47 11.57 19.25
N LEU A 13 18.22 11.77 19.67
CA LEU A 13 17.09 11.72 18.74
C LEU A 13 17.17 12.99 17.88
N ARG A 14 17.63 12.84 16.64
CA ARG A 14 17.56 13.89 15.64
C ARG A 14 16.11 14.04 15.18
N GLY A 15 15.33 14.79 15.96
CA GLY A 15 14.05 15.34 15.52
C GLY A 15 14.32 16.40 14.47
N VAL A 16 14.04 16.09 13.20
CA VAL A 16 13.99 17.12 12.16
C VAL A 16 12.75 17.96 12.46
N ARG A 17 12.96 19.16 13.03
CA ARG A 17 11.90 20.15 13.22
C ARG A 17 11.48 20.63 11.83
N GLY A 18 10.38 20.08 11.32
CA GLY A 18 9.62 20.66 10.23
C GLY A 18 8.49 21.46 10.84
N ASP A 19 8.67 22.76 10.94
CA ASP A 19 7.68 23.79 11.30
C ASP A 19 6.64 24.00 10.19
N ARG A 20 6.23 22.92 9.52
CA ARG A 20 5.12 22.88 8.57
C ARG A 20 4.06 21.89 9.03
N LYS A 21 2.99 22.46 9.58
CA LYS A 21 1.60 21.98 9.62
C LYS A 21 1.35 20.71 8.76
N GLY A 22 1.23 19.55 9.40
CA GLY A 22 0.77 18.30 8.78
C GLY A 22 1.49 17.08 9.35
N SER A 23 0.76 16.16 9.96
CA SER A 23 1.29 14.80 10.22
C SER A 23 1.82 14.22 8.90
N PRO A 24 2.95 13.48 8.88
CA PRO A 24 3.40 12.82 7.65
C PRO A 24 2.24 11.99 7.10
N LEU A 25 1.92 12.15 5.81
CA LEU A 25 0.90 11.35 5.14
C LEU A 25 1.34 9.89 5.25
N SER A 26 0.48 9.03 5.82
CA SER A 26 0.77 7.62 5.96
C SER A 26 0.50 6.91 4.63
N GLU A 27 1.52 6.32 4.02
CA GLU A 27 1.37 5.46 2.85
C GLU A 27 1.39 4.00 3.27
N ILE A 28 0.35 3.25 2.93
CA ILE A 28 0.24 1.82 3.23
C ILE A 28 0.16 1.06 1.92
N THR A 29 1.00 0.05 1.78
CA THR A 29 0.93 -0.92 0.68
C THR A 29 0.67 -2.31 1.22
N LEU A 30 -0.38 -2.95 0.72
CA LEU A 30 -0.74 -4.35 0.98
C LEU A 30 -0.46 -5.17 -0.29
N ILE A 31 0.36 -6.21 -0.16
CA ILE A 31 0.67 -7.14 -1.25
C ILE A 31 0.30 -8.56 -0.82
N ASN A 32 -0.57 -9.22 -1.59
CA ASN A 32 -0.94 -10.62 -1.36
C ASN A 32 -1.30 -11.31 -2.70
N PRO A 33 -0.41 -12.15 -3.25
CA PRO A 33 -0.62 -12.83 -4.53
C PRO A 33 -1.86 -13.73 -4.55
N ASN A 34 -2.25 -14.24 -3.39
CA ASN A 34 -3.38 -15.16 -3.24
C ASN A 34 -4.75 -14.45 -3.31
N GLY A 35 -4.78 -13.11 -3.38
CA GLY A 35 -6.01 -12.34 -3.42
C GLY A 35 -6.24 -11.47 -2.18
N ILE A 36 -7.13 -10.49 -2.31
CA ILE A 36 -7.47 -9.53 -1.26
C ILE A 36 -9.00 -9.43 -1.17
N SER A 37 -9.55 -9.57 0.03
CA SER A 37 -11.00 -9.46 0.25
C SER A 37 -11.31 -8.43 1.34
N PHE A 38 -11.96 -7.34 0.98
CA PHE A 38 -12.53 -6.38 1.93
C PHE A 38 -13.94 -6.83 2.29
N GLY A 39 -14.17 -7.14 3.58
CA GLY A 39 -15.48 -7.55 4.08
C GLY A 39 -16.50 -6.39 4.12
N PRO A 40 -17.80 -6.67 4.33
CA PRO A 40 -18.86 -5.65 4.31
C PRO A 40 -18.67 -4.49 5.30
N ASN A 41 -18.00 -4.76 6.42
CA ASN A 41 -17.70 -3.78 7.47
C ASN A 41 -16.26 -3.27 7.43
N ALA A 42 -15.50 -3.56 6.38
CA ALA A 42 -14.12 -3.08 6.28
C ALA A 42 -14.11 -1.55 6.16
N GLN A 43 -13.19 -0.93 6.89
CA GLN A 43 -12.99 0.51 6.91
C GLN A 43 -11.52 0.81 6.75
N ILE A 44 -11.21 1.83 5.95
CA ILE A 44 -9.86 2.34 5.80
C ILE A 44 -9.88 3.79 6.30
N ASN A 45 -9.20 4.03 7.41
CA ASN A 45 -9.09 5.36 8.02
C ASN A 45 -7.62 5.75 8.08
N ILE A 46 -7.07 6.14 6.93
CA ILE A 46 -5.69 6.58 6.81
C ILE A 46 -5.64 8.02 6.33
N LYS A 47 -4.63 8.76 6.78
CA LYS A 47 -4.42 10.17 6.40
C LYS A 47 -3.60 10.32 5.12
N GLY A 48 -3.13 9.23 4.50
CA GLY A 48 -2.37 9.23 3.24
C GLY A 48 -2.90 8.21 2.22
N SER A 49 -2.03 7.66 1.38
CA SER A 49 -2.38 6.79 0.25
C SER A 49 -2.40 5.30 0.62
N PHE A 50 -3.26 4.54 -0.07
CA PHE A 50 -3.41 3.10 0.08
C PHE A 50 -3.26 2.40 -1.28
N LEU A 51 -2.36 1.42 -1.35
CA LEU A 51 -2.22 0.49 -2.46
C LEU A 51 -2.50 -0.92 -1.98
N ALA A 52 -3.43 -1.62 -2.61
CA ALA A 52 -3.63 -3.05 -2.43
C ALA A 52 -3.38 -3.77 -3.76
N THR A 53 -2.50 -4.76 -3.75
CA THR A 53 -2.11 -5.48 -4.96
C THR A 53 -1.96 -6.98 -4.78
N THR A 54 -2.30 -7.72 -5.83
CA THR A 54 -2.09 -9.18 -5.91
C THR A 54 -0.86 -9.54 -6.74
N ALA A 55 0.07 -8.60 -6.86
CA ALA A 55 1.41 -8.84 -7.39
C ALA A 55 2.19 -9.82 -6.50
N GLU A 56 3.12 -10.55 -7.10
CA GLU A 56 4.07 -11.43 -6.42
C GLU A 56 5.26 -10.66 -5.87
N SER A 57 5.62 -9.54 -6.50
CA SER A 57 6.76 -8.73 -6.07
C SER A 57 6.59 -7.26 -6.39
N MET A 58 7.32 -6.44 -5.64
CA MET A 58 7.47 -5.00 -5.82
C MET A 58 8.94 -4.68 -6.05
N ILE A 59 9.23 -3.95 -7.12
CA ILE A 59 10.58 -3.55 -7.50
C ILE A 59 10.76 -2.09 -7.11
N PHE A 60 11.87 -1.80 -6.46
CA PHE A 60 12.22 -0.46 -5.98
C PHE A 60 13.29 0.21 -6.85
N ALA A 61 13.35 1.55 -6.80
CA ALA A 61 14.24 2.35 -7.63
C ALA A 61 15.74 2.07 -7.39
N ASP A 62 16.09 1.54 -6.21
CA ASP A 62 17.44 1.11 -5.84
C ASP A 62 17.78 -0.32 -6.31
N GLY A 63 16.86 -1.00 -7.00
CA GLY A 63 17.00 -2.37 -7.46
C GLY A 63 16.65 -3.43 -6.41
N VAL A 64 16.23 -3.04 -5.20
CA VAL A 64 15.72 -3.97 -4.20
C VAL A 64 14.37 -4.52 -4.66
N GLN A 65 14.13 -5.81 -4.39
CA GLN A 65 12.86 -6.47 -4.65
C GLN A 65 12.26 -6.97 -3.35
N PHE A 66 11.03 -6.55 -3.07
CA PHE A 66 10.19 -7.20 -2.06
C PHE A 66 9.38 -8.31 -2.75
N SER A 67 9.49 -9.54 -2.27
CA SER A 67 8.71 -10.67 -2.78
C SER A 67 7.73 -11.16 -1.73
N ALA A 68 6.47 -11.32 -2.12
CA ALA A 68 5.42 -11.92 -1.31
C ALA A 68 5.33 -13.45 -1.49
N THR A 69 6.02 -14.01 -2.49
CA THR A 69 6.08 -15.46 -2.76
C THR A 69 7.40 -16.09 -2.32
N ASN A 70 8.51 -15.35 -2.38
CA ASN A 70 9.81 -15.79 -1.90
C ASN A 70 10.24 -14.99 -0.66
N LEU A 71 10.13 -15.63 0.51
CA LEU A 71 10.43 -15.00 1.81
C LEU A 71 11.91 -15.11 2.21
N GLN A 72 12.78 -15.67 1.35
CA GLN A 72 14.19 -15.87 1.63
C GLN A 72 15.11 -15.21 0.58
N PRO A 73 16.10 -14.41 1.03
CA PRO A 73 16.33 -13.96 2.41
C PRO A 73 15.20 -13.06 2.91
N ASN A 74 15.10 -12.88 4.24
CA ASN A 74 14.07 -12.02 4.84
C ASN A 74 14.03 -10.68 4.09
N PRO A 75 12.87 -10.27 3.56
CA PRO A 75 12.79 -9.08 2.72
C PRO A 75 13.27 -7.87 3.50
N LEU A 76 14.31 -7.20 2.97
CA LEU A 76 14.83 -5.98 3.56
C LEU A 76 13.88 -4.83 3.20
N LEU A 77 13.32 -4.19 4.21
CA LEU A 77 12.55 -2.96 4.04
C LEU A 77 13.50 -1.86 3.54
N THR A 78 13.30 -1.38 2.32
CA THR A 78 14.01 -0.22 1.76
C THR A 78 13.15 1.04 1.84
N MET A 79 13.82 2.20 1.87
CA MET A 79 13.20 3.53 1.90
C MET A 79 13.07 4.17 0.51
N SER A 80 13.44 3.46 -0.55
CA SER A 80 13.31 3.93 -1.93
C SER A 80 11.86 3.81 -2.41
N SER A 81 11.50 4.57 -3.46
CA SER A 81 10.17 4.49 -4.07
C SER A 81 10.05 3.25 -4.95
N PRO A 82 8.89 2.56 -4.94
CA PRO A 82 8.64 1.47 -5.87
C PRO A 82 8.53 2.00 -7.31
N VAL A 83 9.13 1.27 -8.24
CA VAL A 83 9.13 1.57 -9.68
C VAL A 83 8.29 0.58 -10.48
N GLY A 84 7.93 -0.57 -9.90
CA GLY A 84 7.11 -1.56 -10.60
C GLY A 84 6.49 -2.63 -9.71
N LEU A 85 5.46 -3.27 -10.25
CA LEU A 85 4.81 -4.46 -9.71
C LEU A 85 5.06 -5.62 -10.66
N GLN A 86 5.36 -6.81 -10.13
CA GLN A 86 5.51 -8.04 -10.90
C GLN A 86 4.41 -9.02 -10.52
N PHE A 87 3.55 -9.35 -11.50
CA PHE A 87 2.50 -10.35 -11.35
C PHE A 87 3.00 -11.72 -11.78
N GLY A 88 2.50 -12.75 -11.11
CA GLY A 88 2.67 -14.13 -11.56
C GLY A 88 1.74 -14.47 -12.72
N SER A 89 1.66 -15.77 -13.05
CA SER A 89 0.81 -16.27 -14.13
C SER A 89 -0.69 -16.23 -13.81
N ASN A 90 -1.06 -16.24 -12.52
CA ASN A 90 -2.46 -16.22 -12.08
C ASN A 90 -2.60 -15.35 -10.82
N PRO A 91 -2.64 -14.03 -10.96
CA PRO A 91 -2.80 -13.13 -9.82
C PRO A 91 -4.18 -13.33 -9.19
N GLY A 92 -4.24 -13.40 -7.85
CA GLY A 92 -5.49 -13.54 -7.13
C GLY A 92 -6.44 -12.36 -7.35
N ALA A 93 -7.73 -12.60 -7.13
CA ALA A 93 -8.77 -11.58 -7.26
C ALA A 93 -8.75 -10.59 -6.08
N ILE A 94 -9.22 -9.37 -6.34
CA ILE A 94 -9.50 -8.36 -5.33
C ILE A 94 -11.02 -8.18 -5.25
N VAL A 95 -11.61 -8.52 -4.10
CA VAL A 95 -13.06 -8.44 -3.90
C VAL A 95 -13.37 -7.40 -2.83
N ASN A 96 -14.06 -6.32 -3.21
CA ASN A 96 -14.51 -5.30 -2.28
C ASN A 96 -16.02 -5.41 -2.01
N ARG A 97 -16.37 -5.90 -0.81
CA ARG A 97 -17.76 -5.90 -0.31
C ARG A 97 -18.07 -4.71 0.59
N ALA A 98 -17.09 -3.85 0.85
CA ALA A 98 -17.24 -2.74 1.77
C ALA A 98 -17.97 -1.57 1.12
N ASN A 99 -18.87 -0.95 1.88
CA ASN A 99 -19.65 0.20 1.42
C ASN A 99 -18.95 1.54 1.71
N ASN A 100 -17.90 1.54 2.53
CA ASN A 100 -17.28 2.75 3.09
C ASN A 100 -15.74 2.69 3.05
N LEU A 101 -15.16 2.51 1.86
CA LEU A 101 -13.72 2.75 1.65
C LEU A 101 -13.52 4.20 1.21
N ASN A 102 -13.34 5.07 2.20
CA ASN A 102 -13.18 6.51 1.98
C ASN A 102 -11.75 6.95 2.31
N LEU A 103 -11.13 7.69 1.40
CA LEU A 103 -9.90 8.43 1.67
C LEU A 103 -10.15 9.93 1.63
N ASN A 104 -9.33 10.68 2.37
CA ASN A 104 -9.34 12.13 2.28
C ASN A 104 -9.00 12.58 0.85
N PRO A 105 -9.63 13.65 0.33
CA PRO A 105 -9.28 14.21 -0.97
C PRO A 105 -7.78 14.51 -1.09
N GLY A 106 -7.19 14.19 -2.23
CA GLY A 106 -5.74 14.33 -2.49
C GLY A 106 -4.90 13.10 -2.18
N ASN A 107 -5.50 12.03 -1.62
CA ASN A 107 -4.84 10.75 -1.41
C ASN A 107 -5.24 9.71 -2.46
N THR A 108 -4.32 8.78 -2.77
CA THR A 108 -4.59 7.71 -3.74
C THR A 108 -5.14 6.47 -3.04
N PHE A 109 -6.26 5.95 -3.52
CA PHE A 109 -6.72 4.59 -3.26
C PHE A 109 -6.55 3.79 -4.56
N ALA A 110 -5.68 2.79 -4.54
CA ALA A 110 -5.40 1.97 -5.71
C ALA A 110 -5.57 0.49 -5.38
N LEU A 111 -6.34 -0.21 -6.23
CA LEU A 111 -6.40 -1.67 -6.29
C LEU A 111 -5.77 -2.07 -7.61
N VAL A 112 -4.75 -2.94 -7.59
CA VAL A 112 -4.04 -3.38 -8.79
C VAL A 112 -3.77 -4.88 -8.71
N GLY A 113 -4.43 -5.68 -9.52
CA GLY A 113 -4.38 -7.14 -9.37
C GLY A 113 -4.89 -7.90 -10.59
N GLY A 114 -5.22 -9.16 -10.35
CA GLY A 114 -6.13 -9.93 -11.22
C GLY A 114 -7.54 -9.35 -11.18
N ASP A 115 -8.56 -10.20 -11.28
CA ASP A 115 -9.95 -9.75 -11.32
C ASP A 115 -10.31 -8.85 -10.13
N ILE A 116 -10.90 -7.69 -10.41
CA ILE A 116 -11.35 -6.74 -9.38
C ILE A 116 -12.88 -6.70 -9.39
N ASP A 117 -13.50 -7.18 -8.31
CA ASP A 117 -14.95 -7.23 -8.18
C ASP A 117 -15.44 -6.37 -7.00
N PHE A 118 -16.60 -5.75 -7.17
CA PHE A 118 -17.24 -4.87 -6.19
C PHE A 118 -18.67 -5.35 -5.89
N PRO A 119 -18.87 -6.57 -5.37
CA PRO A 119 -20.20 -7.11 -5.17
C PRO A 119 -20.91 -6.37 -4.03
N GLY A 120 -21.74 -5.40 -4.40
CA GLY A 120 -22.49 -4.54 -3.49
C GLY A 120 -21.69 -3.44 -2.79
N GLY A 121 -20.38 -3.38 -3.01
CA GLY A 121 -19.49 -2.36 -2.44
C GLY A 121 -19.54 -1.04 -3.21
N ASN A 122 -19.18 0.06 -2.54
CA ASN A 122 -19.07 1.38 -3.17
C ASN A 122 -17.65 1.91 -2.97
N LEU A 123 -17.06 2.46 -4.04
CA LEU A 123 -15.73 3.06 -4.02
C LEU A 123 -15.86 4.55 -4.34
N THR A 124 -15.64 5.40 -3.33
CA THR A 124 -15.63 6.85 -3.50
C THR A 124 -14.19 7.34 -3.38
N VAL A 125 -13.55 7.61 -4.52
CA VAL A 125 -12.21 8.22 -4.56
C VAL A 125 -12.34 9.63 -5.10
N VAL A 126 -12.19 10.63 -4.23
CA VAL A 126 -12.42 12.04 -4.61
C VAL A 126 -11.31 12.56 -5.54
N GLN A 127 -10.11 11.94 -5.56
CA GLN A 127 -9.06 12.13 -6.57
C GLN A 127 -8.05 10.96 -6.59
N GLY A 128 -8.39 9.84 -7.24
CA GLY A 128 -7.46 8.72 -7.38
C GLY A 128 -7.75 7.88 -8.62
N ARG A 129 -6.84 6.94 -8.92
CA ARG A 129 -6.90 6.11 -10.13
C ARG A 129 -7.34 4.71 -9.76
N VAL A 130 -8.45 4.27 -10.34
CA VAL A 130 -8.84 2.85 -10.36
C VAL A 130 -8.32 2.28 -11.68
N CYS A 131 -7.30 1.44 -11.61
CA CYS A 131 -6.75 0.78 -12.78
C CYS A 131 -7.25 -0.66 -12.79
N ASP A 132 -8.34 -0.91 -13.51
CA ASP A 132 -8.74 -2.27 -13.89
C ASP A 132 -7.88 -2.69 -15.08
N SER A 133 -7.07 -3.72 -14.91
CA SER A 133 -6.34 -4.37 -15.99
C SER A 133 -6.67 -5.85 -16.01
N MET A 134 -7.92 -6.20 -16.33
CA MET A 134 -8.27 -7.07 -17.46
C MET A 134 -9.73 -7.51 -17.35
N SER A 135 -10.63 -6.82 -18.07
CA SER A 135 -11.87 -7.41 -18.52
C SER A 135 -11.82 -7.53 -20.04
N GLN A 136 -11.31 -8.66 -20.54
CA GLN A 136 -11.62 -9.11 -21.91
C GLN A 136 -13.09 -9.54 -21.89
N LYS A 137 -13.99 -8.57 -21.89
CA LYS A 137 -15.40 -8.81 -22.17
C LYS A 137 -15.48 -9.25 -23.62
N THR A 138 -15.60 -10.56 -23.83
CA THR A 138 -15.93 -11.12 -25.14
C THR A 138 -17.35 -10.71 -25.47
N ASP A 139 -17.49 -9.56 -26.15
CA ASP A 139 -18.72 -9.21 -26.85
C ASP A 139 -18.90 -10.22 -28.00
N THR A 140 -19.57 -11.33 -27.71
CA THR A 140 -20.17 -12.16 -28.74
C THR A 140 -21.40 -11.42 -29.22
N GLN A 141 -21.24 -10.58 -30.24
CA GLN A 141 -22.36 -10.15 -31.09
C GLN A 141 -22.74 -11.33 -31.99
N SER A 142 -24.00 -11.74 -31.92
CA SER A 142 -24.71 -12.47 -32.97
C SER A 142 -25.75 -11.54 -33.58
#